data_AF-A0A5E4J2A5-F1
#
_entry.id   AF-A0A5E4J2A5-F1
#
_cell.length_a   1.000
_cell.length_b   1.000
_cell.length_c   1.000
_cell.angle_alpha   90.00
_cell.angle_beta   90.00
_cell.angle_gamma   90.00
#
_symmetry.space_group_name_H-M   'P 1'
#
loop_
_entity.id
_entity.type
_entity.pdbx_description
1 polymer ?
#
loop_
_entity_poly.entity_id
_entity_poly.type
_entity_poly.pdbx_seq_one_letter_code
_entity_poly.pdbx_strand_id
1 'polypeptide(L)'
;MKIREIEIRPREEAKPSEIVAPINISEKSTISGFALSNRFQKATNLKSQEIFKQVSEMKMAQKHISLANRLATDSDGGPVVGENWIKITIVPITDQANAGSLADYIWMYFGRNDRVKLWGEDRTRFPAGHTLTWDLNEVSDFLEDINTDSWDEIFLLNPFGDGILVKRIQICHSGTKILDWTSNLWLDGSRNEKYGRIGLAAQILSAKLGLIRNGWIPQLHWAARELGKTDSRKYGTTNAWCSEFASWCLRKGLWNTPEGDIGSQSMEDYFEDEQRMYTRAQILAKEYVLTEGDYLRFMLSDYHSGLFIRYLDDPNNPSSSTRIETIEGNTAYCVAIRNRTLADVVSAGSTR
;
A
#
# COMPACT_ATOMS: atom_id res chain seq x y z
N MET A 1 -24.66 4.87 -16.68
CA MET A 1 -23.45 5.20 -15.90
C MET A 1 -22.56 6.08 -16.79
N LYS A 2 -21.90 7.10 -16.24
CA LYS A 2 -20.99 8.00 -16.98
C LYS A 2 -19.53 7.68 -16.63
N ILE A 3 -18.61 8.10 -17.49
CA ILE A 3 -17.15 7.98 -17.34
C ILE A 3 -16.55 9.41 -17.44
N ARG A 4 -15.37 9.64 -16.86
CA ARG A 4 -14.65 10.93 -16.75
C ARG A 4 -13.20 10.74 -17.19
N GLU A 5 -12.55 11.73 -17.82
CA GLU A 5 -11.28 11.59 -18.58
C GLU A 5 -10.47 12.91 -18.63
N ILE A 6 -9.12 12.87 -18.51
CA ILE A 6 -8.15 14.01 -18.67
C ILE A 6 -6.77 13.46 -19.23
N GLU A 7 -5.74 14.29 -19.50
CA GLU A 7 -4.57 14.06 -20.41
C GLU A 7 -3.22 14.68 -19.93
N ILE A 8 -2.01 14.11 -20.22
CA ILE A 8 -0.69 14.51 -19.61
C ILE A 8 0.64 14.16 -20.38
N ARG A 9 1.87 14.41 -19.84
CA ARG A 9 3.23 14.27 -20.51
C ARG A 9 4.48 13.79 -19.65
N PRO A 10 5.69 13.46 -20.26
CA PRO A 10 6.77 12.60 -19.66
C PRO A 10 8.15 13.14 -19.12
N ARG A 11 8.81 12.41 -18.15
CA ARG A 11 10.29 12.21 -17.89
C ARG A 11 10.63 10.91 -17.05
N GLU A 12 11.77 10.20 -17.26
CA GLU A 12 12.18 8.79 -16.84
C GLU A 12 12.64 8.53 -15.33
N GLU A 13 13.21 7.44 -14.74
CA GLU A 13 13.58 5.99 -15.01
C GLU A 13 13.82 5.16 -13.66
N ALA A 14 14.77 4.19 -13.60
CA ALA A 14 15.42 3.36 -12.53
C ALA A 14 14.68 2.22 -11.73
N LYS A 15 15.14 0.93 -11.88
CA LYS A 15 14.71 -0.50 -11.48
C LYS A 15 13.84 -0.74 -10.19
N PRO A 16 13.16 -1.91 -9.89
CA PRO A 16 13.65 -3.32 -9.80
C PRO A 16 12.64 -4.52 -10.15
N SER A 17 12.36 -5.49 -9.23
CA SER A 17 11.85 -6.89 -9.49
C SER A 17 10.97 -7.62 -8.38
N GLU A 18 10.83 -8.97 -8.43
CA GLU A 18 9.67 -9.84 -8.02
C GLU A 18 9.71 -10.55 -6.62
N ILE A 19 8.58 -11.15 -6.14
CA ILE A 19 8.31 -11.56 -4.73
C ILE A 19 7.51 -12.89 -4.54
N VAL A 20 7.68 -13.55 -3.37
CA VAL A 20 6.95 -14.76 -2.91
C VAL A 20 6.49 -14.59 -1.43
N ALA A 21 5.38 -15.24 -1.03
CA ALA A 21 4.78 -15.10 0.31
C ALA A 21 4.72 -16.42 1.14
N PRO A 22 5.27 -16.46 2.37
CA PRO A 22 5.15 -17.57 3.32
C PRO A 22 4.26 -17.25 4.54
N ILE A 23 4.04 -18.25 5.41
CA ILE A 23 3.11 -18.20 6.54
C ILE A 23 3.74 -17.52 7.77
N ASN A 24 3.06 -16.51 8.32
CA ASN A 24 3.14 -16.19 9.74
C ASN A 24 1.78 -15.70 10.26
N ILE A 25 1.53 -15.73 11.58
CA ILE A 25 0.17 -15.57 12.13
C ILE A 25 0.19 -14.68 13.37
N SER A 26 -0.82 -13.80 13.53
CA SER A 26 -0.96 -12.94 14.71
C SER A 26 -1.13 -13.78 15.98
N GLU A 27 -0.26 -13.53 16.96
CA GLU A 27 -0.13 -14.35 18.17
C GLU A 27 -1.41 -14.31 19.04
N LYS A 28 -2.13 -13.17 19.04
CA LYS A 28 -3.42 -13.02 19.75
C LYS A 28 -4.60 -13.75 19.10
N SER A 29 -4.50 -14.18 17.83
CA SER A 29 -5.69 -14.60 17.07
C SER A 29 -5.61 -15.97 16.38
N THR A 30 -4.41 -16.53 16.22
CA THR A 30 -4.11 -17.76 15.44
C THR A 30 -4.72 -17.83 14.02
N ILE A 31 -5.19 -16.70 13.50
CA ILE A 31 -5.78 -16.53 12.16
C ILE A 31 -5.30 -15.20 11.58
N SER A 32 -4.75 -15.21 10.36
CA SER A 32 -4.48 -13.97 9.62
C SER A 32 -5.78 -13.31 9.16
N GLY A 33 -5.97 -12.02 9.45
CA GLY A 33 -7.12 -11.24 8.98
C GLY A 33 -7.32 -11.26 7.46
N PHE A 34 -6.27 -11.59 6.68
CA PHE A 34 -6.36 -11.80 5.24
C PHE A 34 -7.30 -12.97 4.86
N ALA A 35 -7.31 -14.05 5.65
CA ALA A 35 -8.17 -15.22 5.44
C ALA A 35 -9.66 -14.90 5.66
N LEU A 36 -9.97 -13.81 6.36
CA LEU A 36 -11.32 -13.32 6.59
C LEU A 36 -11.80 -12.34 5.50
N SER A 37 -10.97 -12.04 4.50
CA SER A 37 -11.39 -11.19 3.38
C SER A 37 -12.46 -11.88 2.51
N ASN A 38 -13.50 -11.12 2.15
CA ASN A 38 -14.60 -11.61 1.29
C ASN A 38 -14.13 -12.18 -0.06
N ARG A 39 -12.95 -11.77 -0.56
CA ARG A 39 -12.33 -12.30 -1.79
C ARG A 39 -11.72 -13.69 -1.56
N PHE A 40 -11.06 -13.91 -0.42
CA PHE A 40 -10.47 -15.19 -0.04
C PHE A 40 -11.55 -16.23 0.31
N GLN A 41 -12.57 -15.84 1.10
CA GLN A 41 -13.70 -16.72 1.43
C GLN A 41 -14.43 -17.22 0.17
N LYS A 42 -14.72 -16.32 -0.79
CA LYS A 42 -15.33 -16.68 -2.08
C LYS A 42 -14.42 -17.55 -2.96
N ALA A 43 -13.11 -17.37 -2.91
CA ALA A 43 -12.16 -18.18 -3.69
C ALA A 43 -11.92 -19.59 -3.11
N THR A 44 -12.18 -19.77 -1.81
CA THR A 44 -11.92 -21.03 -1.08
C THR A 44 -13.18 -21.84 -0.75
N ASN A 45 -14.37 -21.32 -1.07
CA ASN A 45 -15.68 -21.83 -0.63
C ASN A 45 -15.87 -21.93 0.90
N LEU A 46 -14.95 -21.39 1.70
CA LEU A 46 -15.04 -21.40 3.17
C LEU A 46 -16.21 -20.53 3.63
N LYS A 47 -17.28 -21.17 4.12
CA LYS A 47 -18.36 -20.45 4.80
C LYS A 47 -17.88 -20.01 6.17
N SER A 48 -18.22 -18.77 6.53
CA SER A 48 -17.78 -18.12 7.77
C SER A 48 -18.22 -18.80 9.08
N GLN A 49 -19.09 -19.81 9.01
CA GLN A 49 -19.57 -20.62 10.14
C GLN A 49 -18.82 -21.95 10.31
N GLU A 50 -18.10 -22.46 9.29
CA GLU A 50 -17.51 -23.81 9.31
C GLU A 50 -16.14 -23.88 10.02
N ILE A 51 -15.55 -22.72 10.34
CA ILE A 51 -14.18 -22.58 10.87
C ILE A 51 -14.11 -22.74 12.41
N PHE A 52 -15.21 -22.51 13.12
CA PHE A 52 -15.22 -22.35 14.59
C PHE A 52 -16.06 -23.42 15.28
N LYS A 53 -15.51 -24.07 16.31
CA LYS A 53 -16.12 -25.21 17.01
C LYS A 53 -16.60 -24.88 18.42
N GLN A 54 -16.23 -23.73 18.98
CA GLN A 54 -16.62 -23.29 20.33
C GLN A 54 -17.36 -21.94 20.34
N VAL A 55 -18.17 -21.70 21.37
CA VAL A 55 -19.02 -20.49 21.47
C VAL A 55 -18.19 -19.22 21.75
N SER A 56 -17.05 -19.35 22.44
CA SER A 56 -16.05 -18.30 22.64
C SER A 56 -15.42 -17.87 21.31
N GLU A 57 -14.92 -18.85 20.55
CA GLU A 57 -14.41 -18.67 19.18
C GLU A 57 -15.48 -18.00 18.30
N MET A 58 -16.74 -18.44 18.37
CA MET A 58 -17.84 -17.89 17.57
C MET A 58 -18.12 -16.41 17.87
N LYS A 59 -17.98 -15.94 19.13
CA LYS A 59 -18.10 -14.50 19.45
C LYS A 59 -16.94 -13.69 18.89
N MET A 60 -15.71 -14.18 18.99
CA MET A 60 -14.56 -13.54 18.34
C MET A 60 -14.72 -13.54 16.82
N ALA A 61 -15.11 -14.67 16.23
CA ALA A 61 -15.40 -14.80 14.80
C ALA A 61 -16.45 -13.80 14.33
N GLN A 62 -17.57 -13.66 15.04
CA GLN A 62 -18.61 -12.68 14.70
C GLN A 62 -18.05 -11.24 14.74
N LYS A 63 -17.25 -10.89 15.76
CA LYS A 63 -16.54 -9.60 15.82
C LYS A 63 -15.58 -9.44 14.63
N HIS A 64 -14.80 -10.46 14.31
CA HIS A 64 -13.83 -10.44 13.21
C HIS A 64 -14.51 -10.42 11.82
N ILE A 65 -15.70 -11.00 11.67
CA ILE A 65 -16.52 -10.94 10.46
C ILE A 65 -17.17 -9.56 10.34
N SER A 66 -17.71 -8.97 11.42
CA SER A 66 -18.22 -7.59 11.38
C SER A 66 -17.11 -6.58 11.09
N LEU A 67 -15.91 -6.82 11.63
CA LEU A 67 -14.70 -6.06 11.33
C LEU A 67 -14.35 -6.23 9.85
N ALA A 68 -14.10 -7.45 9.35
CA ALA A 68 -13.79 -7.71 7.94
C ALA A 68 -14.83 -7.22 6.92
N ASN A 69 -16.10 -7.09 7.32
CA ASN A 69 -17.17 -6.53 6.49
C ASN A 69 -17.25 -5.00 6.52
N ARG A 70 -17.01 -4.33 7.67
CA ARG A 70 -16.80 -2.86 7.71
C ARG A 70 -15.59 -2.51 6.83
N LEU A 71 -14.48 -3.20 7.10
CA LEU A 71 -13.16 -3.05 6.49
C LEU A 71 -13.04 -3.33 4.98
N ALA A 72 -14.16 -3.49 4.28
CA ALA A 72 -14.24 -3.74 2.85
C ALA A 72 -14.75 -2.53 2.04
N THR A 73 -15.21 -1.46 2.69
CA THR A 73 -15.83 -0.28 2.06
C THR A 73 -15.50 1.02 2.82
N ASP A 74 -14.22 1.30 3.06
CA ASP A 74 -13.75 2.45 3.86
C ASP A 74 -13.01 3.51 3.00
N SER A 75 -13.55 3.97 1.86
CA SER A 75 -12.99 5.16 1.17
C SER A 75 -13.92 5.80 0.14
N ASP A 76 -13.90 7.13 0.13
CA ASP A 76 -14.52 8.00 -0.88
C ASP A 76 -13.47 8.95 -1.51
N GLY A 77 -12.24 8.46 -1.72
CA GLY A 77 -11.13 9.21 -2.32
C GLY A 77 -10.30 10.02 -1.32
N GLY A 78 -9.44 10.93 -1.78
CA GLY A 78 -8.53 11.67 -0.90
C GLY A 78 -7.55 12.58 -1.64
N PRO A 79 -6.98 13.59 -0.97
CA PRO A 79 -6.22 14.65 -1.63
C PRO A 79 -5.00 14.12 -2.39
N VAL A 80 -4.71 14.68 -3.55
CA VAL A 80 -3.61 14.29 -4.44
C VAL A 80 -2.39 15.15 -4.10
N VAL A 81 -1.54 14.64 -3.21
CA VAL A 81 -0.38 15.36 -2.68
C VAL A 81 0.92 14.96 -3.40
N GLY A 82 1.95 15.81 -3.36
CA GLY A 82 3.31 15.46 -3.83
C GLY A 82 3.40 15.13 -5.33
N GLU A 83 4.28 14.18 -5.68
CA GLU A 83 4.36 13.65 -7.05
C GLU A 83 3.40 12.48 -7.26
N ASN A 84 2.63 12.52 -8.35
CA ASN A 84 1.83 11.40 -8.82
C ASN A 84 2.16 11.19 -10.29
N TRP A 85 2.58 9.99 -10.71
CA TRP A 85 2.89 9.74 -12.12
C TRP A 85 2.85 8.25 -12.48
N ILE A 86 2.57 7.95 -13.75
CA ILE A 86 2.79 6.63 -14.35
C ILE A 86 3.85 6.74 -15.44
N LYS A 87 4.64 5.68 -15.65
CA LYS A 87 5.81 5.62 -16.53
C LYS A 87 5.92 4.25 -17.18
N ILE A 88 6.07 4.21 -18.50
CA ILE A 88 6.05 2.99 -19.31
C ILE A 88 7.22 3.05 -20.29
N THR A 89 8.09 2.03 -20.24
CA THR A 89 9.18 1.85 -21.22
C THR A 89 8.79 0.75 -22.19
N ILE A 90 8.93 1.03 -23.48
CA ILE A 90 8.61 0.10 -24.58
C ILE A 90 9.88 -0.65 -25.00
N VAL A 91 9.76 -1.91 -25.43
CA VAL A 91 10.91 -2.67 -25.96
C VAL A 91 11.45 -2.00 -27.24
N PRO A 92 12.78 -1.84 -27.42
CA PRO A 92 13.34 -1.22 -28.61
C PRO A 92 13.27 -2.14 -29.83
N ILE A 93 13.27 -1.54 -31.02
CA ILE A 93 13.13 -2.25 -32.30
C ILE A 93 14.25 -3.26 -32.58
N THR A 94 15.40 -3.10 -31.92
CA THR A 94 16.54 -4.03 -31.92
C THR A 94 16.24 -5.36 -31.23
N ASP A 95 15.39 -5.31 -30.20
CA ASP A 95 15.05 -6.44 -29.34
C ASP A 95 13.78 -7.12 -29.87
N GLN A 96 12.81 -6.35 -30.40
CA GLN A 96 11.59 -6.84 -31.03
C GLN A 96 11.08 -5.84 -32.10
N ALA A 97 11.03 -6.28 -33.37
CA ALA A 97 10.78 -5.41 -34.53
C ALA A 97 9.41 -4.70 -34.56
N ASN A 98 8.40 -5.23 -33.87
CA ASN A 98 7.03 -4.67 -33.82
C ASN A 98 6.60 -4.21 -32.41
N ALA A 99 7.55 -3.86 -31.53
CA ALA A 99 7.27 -3.54 -30.14
C ALA A 99 6.42 -2.26 -29.89
N GLY A 100 6.32 -1.38 -30.88
CA GLY A 100 5.58 -0.12 -30.82
C GLY A 100 4.26 -0.14 -31.59
N SER A 101 3.40 0.82 -31.29
CA SER A 101 2.00 0.92 -31.75
C SER A 101 1.71 2.27 -32.42
N LEU A 102 0.70 2.31 -33.28
CA LEU A 102 0.13 3.51 -33.91
C LEU A 102 -1.14 4.02 -33.18
N ALA A 103 -1.40 3.53 -31.98
CA ALA A 103 -2.40 4.10 -31.07
C ALA A 103 -2.02 5.54 -30.69
N ASP A 104 -3.01 6.44 -30.72
CA ASP A 104 -2.86 7.81 -30.22
C ASP A 104 -2.89 7.84 -28.68
N TYR A 105 -3.63 6.93 -28.02
CA TYR A 105 -3.64 6.75 -26.57
C TYR A 105 -3.85 5.29 -26.12
N ILE A 106 -3.51 5.01 -24.86
CA ILE A 106 -3.98 3.85 -24.10
C ILE A 106 -4.80 4.30 -22.89
N TRP A 107 -5.61 3.40 -22.34
CA TRP A 107 -6.33 3.64 -21.09
C TRP A 107 -5.53 3.13 -19.89
N MET A 108 -5.47 3.95 -18.84
CA MET A 108 -5.17 3.52 -17.49
C MET A 108 -6.47 3.54 -16.67
N TYR A 109 -6.91 2.38 -16.21
CA TYR A 109 -8.08 2.22 -15.35
C TYR A 109 -7.68 2.14 -13.88
N PHE A 110 -8.54 2.68 -13.03
CA PHE A 110 -8.51 2.56 -11.57
C PHE A 110 -9.77 1.80 -11.14
N GLY A 111 -9.60 0.64 -10.51
CA GLY A 111 -10.74 -0.21 -10.13
C GLY A 111 -11.52 -0.70 -11.36
N ARG A 112 -12.80 -0.27 -11.51
CA ARG A 112 -13.69 -0.75 -12.60
C ARG A 112 -14.27 0.34 -13.50
N ASN A 113 -14.37 1.58 -13.01
CA ASN A 113 -15.25 2.59 -13.61
C ASN A 113 -14.49 3.81 -14.11
N ASP A 114 -13.32 4.06 -13.53
CA ASP A 114 -12.59 5.32 -13.57
C ASP A 114 -11.32 5.15 -14.41
N ARG A 115 -11.01 6.10 -15.29
CA ARG A 115 -9.88 5.96 -16.24
C ARG A 115 -9.26 7.29 -16.66
N VAL A 116 -7.95 7.29 -16.86
CA VAL A 116 -7.17 8.38 -17.45
C VAL A 116 -6.73 7.99 -18.87
N LYS A 117 -6.70 8.98 -19.78
CA LYS A 117 -6.24 8.80 -21.16
C LYS A 117 -4.75 9.09 -21.23
N LEU A 118 -3.94 8.04 -21.34
CA LEU A 118 -2.49 8.15 -21.49
C LEU A 118 -2.17 8.29 -22.98
N TRP A 119 -1.94 9.52 -23.45
CA TRP A 119 -1.59 9.77 -24.84
C TRP A 119 -0.17 9.33 -25.16
N GLY A 120 0.02 8.79 -26.37
CA GLY A 120 1.32 8.50 -26.95
C GLY A 120 2.09 9.75 -27.35
N GLU A 121 3.28 9.53 -27.92
CA GLU A 121 4.12 10.57 -28.48
C GLU A 121 3.37 11.35 -29.57
N ASP A 122 3.46 12.68 -29.50
CA ASP A 122 2.74 13.65 -30.35
C ASP A 122 1.22 13.41 -30.49
N ARG A 123 0.60 12.66 -29.55
CA ARG A 123 -0.76 12.11 -29.67
C ARG A 123 -0.99 11.28 -30.95
N THR A 124 0.01 10.51 -31.40
CA THR A 124 -0.09 9.70 -32.63
C THR A 124 0.46 8.28 -32.55
N ARG A 125 1.34 7.94 -31.60
CA ARG A 125 1.99 6.63 -31.54
C ARG A 125 2.64 6.30 -30.19
N PHE A 126 2.97 5.03 -29.99
CA PHE A 126 3.81 4.53 -28.90
C PHE A 126 5.09 3.92 -29.51
N PRO A 127 6.19 4.67 -29.65
CA PRO A 127 7.37 4.22 -30.39
C PRO A 127 8.16 3.11 -29.66
N ALA A 128 8.67 2.15 -30.42
CA ALA A 128 9.54 1.11 -29.89
C ALA A 128 10.81 1.72 -29.25
N GLY A 129 11.09 1.35 -28.00
CA GLY A 129 12.28 1.78 -27.25
C GLY A 129 12.16 3.11 -26.51
N HIS A 130 11.04 3.84 -26.66
CA HIS A 130 10.83 5.09 -25.92
C HIS A 130 10.34 4.80 -24.49
N THR A 131 10.71 5.67 -23.54
CA THR A 131 10.06 5.76 -22.23
C THR A 131 9.08 6.92 -22.23
N LEU A 132 7.81 6.61 -22.05
CA LEU A 132 6.75 7.59 -21.83
C LEU A 132 6.40 7.66 -20.33
N THR A 133 5.80 8.76 -19.93
CA THR A 133 5.46 9.08 -18.54
C THR A 133 4.35 10.13 -18.57
N TRP A 134 3.53 10.17 -17.52
CA TRP A 134 2.38 11.05 -17.41
C TRP A 134 2.30 11.52 -15.95
N ASP A 135 2.57 12.80 -15.71
CA ASP A 135 2.41 13.50 -14.42
C ASP A 135 0.93 13.63 -14.00
N LEU A 136 0.44 12.64 -13.25
CA LEU A 136 -0.93 12.51 -12.78
C LEU A 136 -1.42 13.70 -11.92
N ASN A 137 -0.55 14.66 -11.58
CA ASN A 137 -0.95 15.91 -10.95
C ASN A 137 -1.76 16.85 -11.87
N GLU A 138 -1.61 16.81 -13.21
CA GLU A 138 -2.48 17.60 -14.12
C GLU A 138 -3.95 17.13 -14.09
N VAL A 139 -4.24 16.02 -13.41
CA VAL A 139 -5.56 15.39 -13.32
C VAL A 139 -6.03 15.20 -11.86
N SER A 140 -5.45 15.98 -10.93
CA SER A 140 -5.74 15.97 -9.48
C SER A 140 -7.22 15.87 -9.16
N ASP A 141 -8.02 16.80 -9.68
CA ASP A 141 -9.44 16.96 -9.37
C ASP A 141 -10.28 15.72 -9.77
N PHE A 142 -9.77 14.87 -10.67
CA PHE A 142 -10.37 13.58 -10.99
C PHE A 142 -9.89 12.47 -10.05
N LEU A 143 -8.61 12.48 -9.69
CA LEU A 143 -7.99 11.46 -8.84
C LEU A 143 -8.29 11.64 -7.34
N GLU A 144 -8.70 12.82 -6.91
CA GLU A 144 -9.22 13.05 -5.54
C GLU A 144 -10.59 12.40 -5.32
N ASP A 145 -11.40 12.29 -6.38
CA ASP A 145 -12.74 11.68 -6.35
C ASP A 145 -12.73 10.14 -6.51
N ILE A 146 -11.61 9.49 -6.87
CA ILE A 146 -11.55 8.02 -6.97
C ILE A 146 -11.26 7.38 -5.61
N ASN A 147 -12.03 6.35 -5.23
CA ASN A 147 -11.79 5.56 -4.02
C ASN A 147 -10.31 5.11 -3.93
N THR A 148 -9.65 5.34 -2.79
CA THR A 148 -8.20 5.20 -2.66
C THR A 148 -7.67 3.77 -2.90
N ASP A 149 -8.50 2.73 -2.68
CA ASP A 149 -8.13 1.34 -2.95
C ASP A 149 -8.11 1.03 -4.46
N SER A 150 -8.68 1.90 -5.30
CA SER A 150 -8.60 1.80 -6.77
C SER A 150 -7.18 1.97 -7.30
N TRP A 151 -6.29 2.62 -6.54
CA TRP A 151 -4.83 2.67 -6.81
C TRP A 151 -4.13 1.33 -6.60
N ASP A 152 -4.72 0.38 -5.85
CA ASP A 152 -4.25 -1.00 -5.77
C ASP A 152 -4.85 -1.88 -6.90
N GLU A 153 -5.89 -1.43 -7.62
CA GLU A 153 -6.58 -2.17 -8.68
C GLU A 153 -6.39 -1.55 -10.09
N ILE A 154 -5.16 -1.10 -10.39
CA ILE A 154 -4.84 -0.48 -11.69
C ILE A 154 -4.71 -1.53 -12.80
N PHE A 155 -5.20 -1.21 -14.01
CA PHE A 155 -4.88 -1.95 -15.23
C PHE A 155 -4.75 -1.06 -16.48
N LEU A 156 -3.91 -1.48 -17.42
CA LEU A 156 -3.75 -0.84 -18.72
C LEU A 156 -4.55 -1.57 -19.81
N LEU A 157 -5.04 -0.83 -20.82
CA LEU A 157 -5.73 -1.35 -22.01
C LEU A 157 -5.32 -0.54 -23.24
N ASN A 158 -4.78 -1.19 -24.27
CA ASN A 158 -4.68 -0.64 -25.62
C ASN A 158 -6.00 -0.94 -26.37
N PRO A 159 -6.83 0.06 -26.72
CA PRO A 159 -8.10 -0.17 -27.40
C PRO A 159 -7.96 -0.46 -28.90
N PHE A 160 -6.78 -0.25 -29.50
CA PHE A 160 -6.55 -0.40 -30.95
C PHE A 160 -6.18 -1.84 -31.36
N GLY A 161 -5.60 -2.64 -30.45
CA GLY A 161 -5.28 -4.05 -30.71
C GLY A 161 -4.19 -4.28 -31.77
N ASP A 162 -3.26 -3.32 -31.88
CA ASP A 162 -2.07 -3.37 -32.73
C ASP A 162 -0.79 -3.77 -31.95
N GLY A 163 -0.83 -3.66 -30.61
CA GLY A 163 0.15 -4.22 -29.68
C GLY A 163 1.28 -3.27 -29.25
N ILE A 164 1.52 -3.19 -27.94
CA ILE A 164 2.69 -2.51 -27.35
C ILE A 164 3.45 -3.53 -26.50
N LEU A 165 4.72 -3.80 -26.79
CA LEU A 165 5.54 -4.67 -25.95
C LEU A 165 6.19 -3.88 -24.81
N VAL A 166 5.63 -4.03 -23.62
CA VAL A 166 6.01 -3.26 -22.44
C VAL A 166 7.24 -3.89 -21.77
N LYS A 167 8.38 -3.18 -21.83
CA LYS A 167 9.66 -3.48 -21.16
C LYS A 167 9.61 -3.15 -19.66
N ARG A 168 8.70 -2.25 -19.28
CA ARG A 168 8.63 -1.70 -17.93
C ARG A 168 7.36 -0.91 -17.63
N ILE A 169 6.90 -0.97 -16.38
CA ILE A 169 5.93 -0.01 -15.81
C ILE A 169 6.42 0.45 -14.43
N GLN A 170 6.32 1.75 -14.15
CA GLN A 170 6.50 2.34 -12.82
C GLN A 170 5.32 3.27 -12.51
N ILE A 171 4.91 3.34 -11.24
CA ILE A 171 3.84 4.25 -10.77
C ILE A 171 4.27 4.86 -9.43
N CYS A 172 4.09 6.18 -9.33
CA CYS A 172 4.21 6.97 -8.11
C CYS A 172 2.83 7.51 -7.72
N HIS A 173 2.49 7.42 -6.44
CA HIS A 173 1.31 8.02 -5.83
C HIS A 173 1.71 8.66 -4.50
N SER A 174 1.38 9.93 -4.31
CA SER A 174 1.73 10.75 -3.14
C SER A 174 3.21 10.74 -2.78
N GLY A 175 4.07 10.92 -3.80
CA GLY A 175 5.54 10.85 -3.68
C GLY A 175 6.09 9.45 -3.38
N THR A 176 5.23 8.43 -3.29
CA THR A 176 5.62 7.05 -2.98
C THR A 176 5.56 6.20 -4.25
N LYS A 177 6.68 5.58 -4.62
CA LYS A 177 6.76 4.70 -5.80
C LYS A 177 6.05 3.35 -5.51
N ILE A 178 4.72 3.31 -5.71
CA ILE A 178 3.86 2.16 -5.44
C ILE A 178 4.00 1.00 -6.43
N LEU A 179 4.55 1.24 -7.62
CA LEU A 179 4.91 0.20 -8.58
C LEU A 179 6.28 0.47 -9.19
N ASP A 180 7.08 -0.59 -9.28
CA ASP A 180 8.23 -0.61 -10.14
C ASP A 180 8.46 -2.04 -10.65
N TRP A 181 8.19 -2.27 -11.93
CA TRP A 181 8.13 -3.61 -12.50
C TRP A 181 8.75 -3.66 -13.89
N THR A 182 9.65 -4.63 -14.07
CA THR A 182 10.16 -5.05 -15.37
C THR A 182 9.29 -6.15 -15.94
N SER A 183 8.81 -5.97 -17.16
CA SER A 183 7.98 -6.91 -17.90
C SER A 183 8.55 -7.14 -19.29
N ASN A 184 8.06 -8.17 -19.98
CA ASN A 184 8.15 -8.32 -21.44
C ASN A 184 6.77 -8.81 -21.92
N LEU A 185 5.71 -8.04 -21.63
CA LEU A 185 4.33 -8.41 -21.94
C LEU A 185 3.74 -7.51 -23.02
N TRP A 186 2.98 -8.10 -23.92
CA TRP A 186 2.17 -7.37 -24.89
C TRP A 186 0.93 -6.77 -24.22
N LEU A 187 0.78 -5.46 -24.34
CA LEU A 187 -0.50 -4.78 -24.22
C LEU A 187 -1.19 -4.83 -25.60
N ASP A 188 -1.69 -6.01 -25.95
CA ASP A 188 -2.38 -6.29 -27.21
C ASP A 188 -3.79 -6.85 -26.96
N GLY A 189 -4.80 -6.20 -27.55
CA GLY A 189 -6.20 -6.61 -27.55
C GLY A 189 -6.62 -7.53 -28.70
N SER A 190 -5.69 -7.97 -29.55
CA SER A 190 -5.98 -8.90 -30.65
C SER A 190 -6.55 -10.24 -30.15
N ARG A 191 -7.28 -10.94 -31.02
CA ARG A 191 -7.89 -12.24 -30.71
C ARG A 191 -6.89 -13.38 -30.52
N ASN A 192 -5.61 -13.13 -30.77
CA ASN A 192 -4.54 -14.11 -30.59
C ASN A 192 -4.09 -14.16 -29.12
N GLU A 193 -4.21 -13.05 -28.40
CA GLU A 193 -3.89 -12.96 -26.98
C GLU A 193 -5.14 -13.06 -26.10
N LYS A 194 -4.99 -13.71 -24.94
CA LYS A 194 -6.15 -14.11 -24.12
C LYS A 194 -6.83 -12.93 -23.42
N TYR A 195 -6.10 -11.84 -23.17
CA TYR A 195 -6.60 -10.67 -22.46
C TYR A 195 -5.96 -9.38 -22.98
N GLY A 196 -6.76 -8.46 -23.54
CA GLY A 196 -6.29 -7.15 -24.02
C GLY A 196 -5.82 -6.14 -22.97
N ARG A 197 -5.40 -6.61 -21.80
CA ARG A 197 -5.14 -5.77 -20.61
C ARG A 197 -3.99 -6.31 -19.79
N ILE A 198 -3.15 -5.40 -19.30
CA ILE A 198 -2.14 -5.72 -18.28
C ILE A 198 -2.68 -5.23 -16.94
N GLY A 199 -3.10 -6.17 -16.08
CA GLY A 199 -3.48 -5.88 -14.70
C GLY A 199 -2.26 -5.80 -13.79
N LEU A 200 -2.19 -4.76 -12.95
CA LEU A 200 -1.00 -4.41 -12.16
C LEU A 200 -1.17 -4.67 -10.65
N ALA A 201 -2.37 -5.03 -10.20
CA ALA A 201 -2.71 -5.17 -8.78
C ALA A 201 -1.78 -6.12 -8.01
N ALA A 202 -1.37 -7.23 -8.62
CA ALA A 202 -0.45 -8.19 -7.99
C ALA A 202 0.98 -7.61 -7.88
N GLN A 203 1.41 -6.85 -8.89
CA GLN A 203 2.72 -6.22 -8.98
C GLN A 203 2.83 -4.99 -8.07
N ILE A 204 1.75 -4.24 -7.89
CA ILE A 204 1.63 -3.14 -6.92
C ILE A 204 1.68 -3.71 -5.49
N LEU A 205 0.87 -4.73 -5.19
CA LEU A 205 0.91 -5.42 -3.90
C LEU A 205 2.31 -6.00 -3.62
N SER A 206 2.93 -6.64 -4.61
CA SER A 206 4.32 -7.10 -4.58
C SER A 206 5.27 -5.95 -4.22
N ALA A 207 5.34 -4.89 -5.03
CA ALA A 207 6.25 -3.76 -4.80
C ALA A 207 6.08 -3.14 -3.40
N LYS A 208 4.83 -2.95 -2.94
CA LYS A 208 4.51 -2.47 -1.59
C LYS A 208 4.98 -3.43 -0.48
N LEU A 209 4.79 -4.74 -0.61
CA LEU A 209 5.25 -5.73 0.38
C LEU A 209 6.78 -5.89 0.38
N GLY A 210 7.44 -5.69 -0.75
CA GLY A 210 8.91 -5.70 -0.86
C GLY A 210 9.58 -4.67 0.04
N LEU A 211 8.93 -3.50 0.23
CA LEU A 211 9.42 -2.43 1.10
C LEU A 211 9.39 -2.82 2.59
N ILE A 212 8.50 -3.73 3.00
CA ILE A 212 8.52 -4.36 4.33
C ILE A 212 9.20 -5.74 4.33
N ARG A 213 10.11 -6.00 3.38
CA ARG A 213 10.88 -7.24 3.21
C ARG A 213 10.02 -8.51 3.03
N ASN A 214 8.73 -8.36 2.71
CA ASN A 214 7.70 -9.42 2.75
C ASN A 214 7.52 -10.05 4.14
N GLY A 215 7.85 -9.32 5.22
CA GLY A 215 7.56 -9.72 6.58
C GLY A 215 6.05 -9.89 6.78
N TRP A 216 5.60 -11.14 6.98
CA TRP A 216 4.18 -11.48 7.07
C TRP A 216 3.61 -11.18 8.48
N ILE A 217 3.80 -9.93 8.92
CA ILE A 217 3.24 -9.39 10.16
C ILE A 217 1.97 -8.65 9.77
N PRO A 218 0.77 -9.08 10.22
CA PRO A 218 -0.49 -8.56 9.70
C PRO A 218 -0.62 -7.03 9.71
N GLN A 219 -0.24 -6.35 10.79
CA GLN A 219 -0.32 -4.89 10.86
C GLN A 219 0.61 -4.19 9.87
N LEU A 220 1.83 -4.71 9.64
CA LEU A 220 2.73 -4.18 8.59
C LEU A 220 2.23 -4.50 7.18
N HIS A 221 1.72 -5.71 6.94
CA HIS A 221 1.15 -6.08 5.63
C HIS A 221 -0.04 -5.17 5.27
N TRP A 222 -0.89 -4.82 6.23
CA TRP A 222 -1.97 -3.86 5.98
C TRP A 222 -1.46 -2.43 5.84
N ALA A 223 -0.51 -1.98 6.66
CA ALA A 223 0.13 -0.67 6.51
C ALA A 223 0.79 -0.49 5.13
N ALA A 224 1.53 -1.50 4.66
CA ALA A 224 2.23 -1.48 3.37
C ALA A 224 1.26 -1.35 2.19
N ARG A 225 0.08 -1.98 2.26
CA ARG A 225 -0.97 -1.78 1.25
C ARG A 225 -1.45 -0.34 1.17
N GLU A 226 -1.44 0.39 2.27
CA GLU A 226 -1.88 1.77 2.30
C GLU A 226 -0.82 2.78 1.80
N LEU A 227 0.41 2.34 1.48
CA LEU A 227 1.46 3.23 0.97
C LEU A 227 1.00 4.10 -0.22
N GLY A 228 1.27 5.40 -0.11
CA GLY A 228 0.83 6.44 -1.05
C GLY A 228 -0.58 6.98 -0.80
N LYS A 229 -1.41 6.35 0.03
CA LYS A 229 -2.82 6.76 0.21
C LYS A 229 -2.95 7.93 1.19
N THR A 230 -4.00 8.74 0.99
CA THR A 230 -4.22 10.03 1.67
C THR A 230 -5.60 10.17 2.31
N ASP A 231 -6.50 9.20 2.13
CA ASP A 231 -7.86 9.24 2.68
C ASP A 231 -7.86 9.03 4.21
N SER A 232 -7.73 10.12 4.95
CA SER A 232 -7.66 10.12 6.42
C SER A 232 -8.94 9.61 7.09
N ARG A 233 -10.09 9.81 6.43
CA ARG A 233 -11.43 9.35 6.86
C ARG A 233 -11.51 7.83 7.04
N LYS A 234 -10.67 7.08 6.32
CA LYS A 234 -10.53 5.62 6.39
C LYS A 234 -10.07 5.11 7.76
N TYR A 235 -9.35 5.94 8.51
CA TYR A 235 -8.68 5.55 9.75
C TYR A 235 -9.39 6.07 11.01
N GLY A 236 -9.87 7.32 10.99
CA GLY A 236 -10.69 7.88 12.07
C GLY A 236 -11.03 9.37 11.95
N THR A 237 -10.07 10.22 11.57
CA THR A 237 -10.20 11.69 11.58
C THR A 237 -9.72 12.32 10.26
N THR A 238 -10.00 13.61 10.03
CA THR A 238 -9.55 14.29 8.80
C THR A 238 -8.14 14.87 8.89
N ASN A 239 -7.70 15.32 10.08
CA ASN A 239 -6.60 16.29 10.23
C ASN A 239 -5.30 15.68 10.78
N ALA A 240 -5.40 14.90 11.85
CA ALA A 240 -4.27 14.25 12.51
C ALA A 240 -4.63 12.77 12.69
N TRP A 241 -4.13 11.93 11.78
CA TRP A 241 -4.60 10.54 11.62
C TRP A 241 -3.48 9.48 11.77
N CYS A 242 -2.34 9.86 12.37
CA CYS A 242 -1.17 8.98 12.48
C CYS A 242 -1.37 7.83 13.49
N SER A 243 -2.10 8.07 14.57
CA SER A 243 -2.40 7.08 15.62
C SER A 243 -3.62 6.25 15.25
N GLU A 244 -4.58 6.86 14.57
CA GLU A 244 -5.72 6.27 13.87
C GLU A 244 -5.25 5.22 12.87
N PHE A 245 -4.28 5.57 12.02
CA PHE A 245 -3.67 4.65 11.06
C PHE A 245 -2.93 3.49 11.73
N ALA A 246 -2.09 3.78 12.73
CA ALA A 246 -1.36 2.75 13.46
C ALA A 246 -2.32 1.78 14.16
N SER A 247 -3.35 2.31 14.84
CA SER A 247 -4.43 1.51 15.43
C SER A 247 -5.22 0.73 14.38
N TRP A 248 -5.62 1.34 13.26
CA TRP A 248 -6.35 0.65 12.19
C TRP A 248 -5.57 -0.55 11.67
N CYS A 249 -4.25 -0.40 11.44
CA CYS A 249 -3.35 -1.48 11.07
C CYS A 249 -3.27 -2.57 12.16
N LEU A 250 -3.21 -2.20 13.44
CA LEU A 250 -3.21 -3.14 14.56
C LEU A 250 -4.55 -3.89 14.68
N ARG A 251 -5.70 -3.22 14.52
CA ARG A 251 -7.03 -3.86 14.45
C ARG A 251 -7.14 -4.81 13.27
N LYS A 252 -6.48 -4.54 12.14
CA LYS A 252 -6.36 -5.49 11.01
C LYS A 252 -5.48 -6.71 11.32
N GLY A 253 -4.53 -6.55 12.24
CA GLY A 253 -3.81 -7.64 12.91
C GLY A 253 -4.57 -8.33 14.05
N LEU A 254 -5.85 -7.98 14.25
CA LEU A 254 -6.75 -8.50 15.28
C LEU A 254 -6.37 -8.09 16.72
N TRP A 255 -5.69 -6.96 16.89
CA TRP A 255 -5.56 -6.26 18.17
C TRP A 255 -6.85 -5.53 18.53
N ASN A 256 -7.05 -5.27 19.83
CA ASN A 256 -8.20 -4.52 20.35
C ASN A 256 -7.81 -3.08 20.73
N THR A 257 -6.99 -2.44 19.91
CA THR A 257 -6.61 -1.03 20.08
C THR A 257 -7.83 -0.10 19.89
N PRO A 258 -7.82 1.12 20.46
CA PRO A 258 -8.94 2.07 20.35
C PRO A 258 -9.40 2.40 18.91
N GLU A 259 -10.70 2.68 18.72
CA GLU A 259 -11.26 3.26 17.48
C GLU A 259 -11.67 4.73 17.72
N GLY A 260 -11.66 5.56 16.68
CA GLY A 260 -12.18 6.94 16.70
C GLY A 260 -11.10 7.99 16.45
N ASP A 261 -11.33 9.19 16.99
CA ASP A 261 -10.34 10.25 17.16
C ASP A 261 -9.48 9.89 18.38
N ILE A 262 -8.20 9.55 18.16
CA ILE A 262 -7.35 8.89 19.15
C ILE A 262 -5.93 9.46 19.18
N GLY A 263 -5.69 10.42 20.06
CA GLY A 263 -4.34 10.92 20.32
C GLY A 263 -3.36 9.81 20.73
N SER A 264 -2.08 9.97 20.36
CA SER A 264 -1.02 8.95 20.58
C SER A 264 -0.86 8.44 22.02
N GLN A 265 -1.36 9.18 23.01
CA GLN A 265 -1.44 8.77 24.42
C GLN A 265 -2.41 7.59 24.61
N SER A 266 -3.61 7.61 24.03
CA SER A 266 -4.60 6.53 24.21
C SER A 266 -4.16 5.18 23.63
N MET A 267 -3.17 5.19 22.73
CA MET A 267 -2.48 3.99 22.27
C MET A 267 -1.39 3.53 23.26
N GLU A 268 -0.67 4.46 23.88
CA GLU A 268 0.30 4.17 24.95
C GLU A 268 -0.41 3.58 26.18
N ASP A 269 -1.50 4.21 26.62
CA ASP A 269 -2.36 3.76 27.72
C ASP A 269 -2.85 2.32 27.49
N TYR A 270 -3.30 2.00 26.27
CA TYR A 270 -3.72 0.65 25.88
C TYR A 270 -2.58 -0.40 25.99
N PHE A 271 -1.35 -0.04 25.61
CA PHE A 271 -0.21 -0.94 25.76
C PHE A 271 0.29 -1.01 27.20
N GLU A 272 0.07 0.00 28.04
CA GLU A 272 0.37 -0.04 29.48
C GLU A 272 -0.62 -0.95 30.23
N ASP A 273 -1.93 -0.82 29.98
CA ASP A 273 -2.99 -1.71 30.49
C ASP A 273 -2.73 -3.18 30.13
N GLU A 274 -2.25 -3.45 28.91
CA GLU A 274 -1.88 -4.79 28.45
C GLU A 274 -0.45 -5.22 28.82
N GLN A 275 0.24 -4.47 29.69
CA GLN A 275 1.58 -4.76 30.23
C GLN A 275 2.68 -4.95 29.16
N ARG A 276 2.60 -4.13 28.10
CA ARG A 276 3.37 -4.22 26.85
C ARG A 276 3.98 -2.88 26.42
N MET A 277 3.86 -1.83 27.23
CA MET A 277 4.48 -0.53 26.98
C MET A 277 5.94 -0.55 27.46
N TYR A 278 6.85 -0.11 26.61
CA TYR A 278 8.27 0.00 26.88
C TYR A 278 8.77 1.40 26.51
N THR A 279 9.53 2.02 27.40
CA THR A 279 10.09 3.37 27.17
C THR A 279 11.35 3.33 26.30
N ARG A 280 11.71 4.46 25.68
CA ARG A 280 13.02 4.62 25.00
C ARG A 280 14.19 4.23 25.90
N ALA A 281 14.13 4.51 27.21
CA ALA A 281 15.20 4.15 28.14
C ALA A 281 15.45 2.64 28.18
N GLN A 282 14.37 1.84 28.20
CA GLN A 282 14.43 0.37 28.22
C GLN A 282 14.94 -0.19 26.88
N ILE A 283 14.60 0.45 25.75
CA ILE A 283 15.15 0.11 24.43
C ILE A 283 16.66 0.37 24.38
N LEU A 284 17.12 1.53 24.87
CA LEU A 284 18.55 1.88 24.92
C LEU A 284 19.34 1.03 25.93
N ALA A 285 18.71 0.61 27.02
CA ALA A 285 19.27 -0.34 27.99
C ALA A 285 19.24 -1.80 27.52
N LYS A 286 18.59 -2.10 26.38
CA LYS A 286 18.32 -3.45 25.86
C LYS A 286 17.47 -4.34 26.79
N GLU A 287 16.73 -3.73 27.71
CA GLU A 287 15.65 -4.40 28.46
C GLU A 287 14.47 -4.76 27.52
N TYR A 288 14.33 -4.00 26.42
CA TYR A 288 13.45 -4.31 25.31
C TYR A 288 14.18 -4.17 23.98
N VAL A 289 13.77 -4.92 22.95
CA VAL A 289 14.29 -4.83 21.57
C VAL A 289 13.10 -4.74 20.63
N LEU A 290 13.08 -3.69 19.80
CA LEU A 290 11.96 -3.44 18.89
C LEU A 290 11.77 -4.59 17.90
N THR A 291 10.53 -5.01 17.74
CA THR A 291 10.08 -6.10 16.88
C THR A 291 9.29 -5.54 15.69
N GLU A 292 9.55 -6.10 14.51
CA GLU A 292 8.83 -5.77 13.26
C GLU A 292 7.30 -5.83 13.51
N GLY A 293 6.63 -4.67 13.47
CA GLY A 293 5.19 -4.51 13.70
C GLY A 293 4.77 -3.78 14.97
N ASP A 294 5.69 -3.44 15.87
CA ASP A 294 5.37 -2.73 17.13
C ASP A 294 4.86 -1.31 16.88
N TYR A 295 3.98 -0.85 17.77
CA TYR A 295 3.57 0.56 17.81
C TYR A 295 4.73 1.42 18.33
N LEU A 296 4.98 2.57 17.69
CA LEU A 296 5.91 3.59 18.17
C LEU A 296 5.22 4.93 18.32
N ARG A 297 5.47 5.59 19.46
CA ARG A 297 5.15 7.00 19.68
C ARG A 297 6.40 7.86 19.51
N PHE A 298 6.27 8.98 18.81
CA PHE A 298 7.34 9.94 18.57
C PHE A 298 7.02 11.31 19.16
N MET A 299 8.08 12.03 19.55
CA MET A 299 8.02 13.42 19.99
C MET A 299 8.65 14.32 18.92
N LEU A 300 7.81 14.87 18.04
CA LEU A 300 8.20 15.80 16.98
C LEU A 300 7.71 17.21 17.35
N SER A 301 7.45 18.09 16.36
CA SER A 301 6.74 19.37 16.60
C SER A 301 5.36 19.14 17.23
N ASP A 302 4.74 18.03 16.84
CA ASP A 302 3.46 17.53 17.28
C ASP A 302 3.65 16.05 17.66
N TYR A 303 2.78 15.51 18.51
CA TYR A 303 2.82 14.08 18.84
C TYR A 303 2.48 13.23 17.61
N HIS A 304 3.35 12.28 17.28
CA HIS A 304 3.23 11.46 16.07
C HIS A 304 3.37 9.97 16.40
N SER A 305 2.95 9.09 15.50
CA SER A 305 3.10 7.64 15.68
C SER A 305 3.16 6.86 14.38
N GLY A 306 3.68 5.64 14.46
CA GLY A 306 3.72 4.69 13.35
C GLY A 306 3.94 3.26 13.83
N LEU A 307 4.22 2.37 12.89
CA LEU A 307 4.65 1.00 13.16
C LEU A 307 6.13 0.84 12.82
N PHE A 308 6.88 0.16 13.69
CA PHE A 308 8.27 -0.19 13.44
C PHE A 308 8.39 -1.24 12.33
N ILE A 309 9.20 -1.00 11.31
CA ILE A 309 9.55 -2.01 10.30
C ILE A 309 10.81 -2.75 10.75
N ARG A 310 11.93 -2.04 11.00
CA ARG A 310 13.23 -2.65 11.31
C ARG A 310 14.25 -1.64 11.83
N TYR A 311 15.35 -2.14 12.41
CA TYR A 311 16.57 -1.35 12.57
C TYR A 311 17.30 -1.18 11.22
N LEU A 312 17.97 -0.04 11.05
CA LEU A 312 18.85 0.26 9.91
C LEU A 312 20.34 0.25 10.29
N ASP A 313 20.64 0.29 11.60
CA ASP A 313 21.96 0.09 12.20
C ASP A 313 21.94 -1.15 13.11
N ASP A 314 23.05 -1.48 13.79
CA ASP A 314 23.15 -2.64 14.68
C ASP A 314 22.24 -2.51 15.93
N PRO A 315 21.26 -3.41 16.15
CA PRO A 315 20.41 -3.40 17.34
C PRO A 315 21.12 -3.91 18.60
N ASN A 316 22.33 -4.48 18.49
CA ASN A 316 23.04 -5.00 19.66
C ASN A 316 23.66 -3.88 20.50
N ASN A 317 23.81 -2.67 19.98
CA ASN A 317 24.38 -1.51 20.67
C ASN A 317 23.53 -0.25 20.39
N PRO A 318 22.26 -0.21 20.84
CA PRO A 318 21.34 0.86 20.52
C PRO A 318 21.76 2.17 21.20
N SER A 319 21.63 3.27 20.47
CA SER A 319 21.99 4.63 20.88
C SER A 319 20.91 5.59 20.38
N SER A 320 20.84 6.82 20.90
CA SER A 320 19.87 7.81 20.40
C SER A 320 20.00 8.08 18.90
N SER A 321 21.20 7.93 18.31
CA SER A 321 21.44 8.06 16.87
C SER A 321 21.23 6.79 16.05
N THR A 322 20.93 5.63 16.68
CA THR A 322 20.60 4.38 15.99
C THR A 322 19.36 4.60 15.13
N ARG A 323 19.48 4.34 13.82
CA ARG A 323 18.44 4.56 12.84
C ARG A 323 17.50 3.36 12.77
N ILE A 324 16.22 3.67 12.56
CA ILE A 324 15.14 2.71 12.39
C ILE A 324 14.31 3.08 11.15
N GLU A 325 13.66 2.09 10.55
CA GLU A 325 12.70 2.25 9.47
C GLU A 325 11.30 1.97 9.99
N THR A 326 10.34 2.79 9.58
CA THR A 326 8.99 2.86 10.17
C THR A 326 7.98 3.13 9.07
N ILE A 327 6.72 2.74 9.29
CA ILE A 327 5.59 3.09 8.41
C ILE A 327 4.56 3.90 9.18
N GLU A 328 4.22 5.07 8.64
CA GLU A 328 3.53 6.14 9.37
C GLU A 328 2.36 6.69 8.55
N GLY A 329 1.26 7.03 9.22
CA GLY A 329 0.15 7.78 8.63
C GLY A 329 0.42 9.29 8.68
N ASN A 330 -0.36 10.09 7.93
CA ASN A 330 -0.32 11.55 7.87
C ASN A 330 1.05 12.21 7.59
N THR A 331 2.07 11.47 7.16
CA THR A 331 3.43 12.01 7.18
C THR A 331 3.73 12.71 5.86
N ALA A 332 3.54 14.03 5.84
CA ALA A 332 3.25 14.82 4.63
C ALA A 332 1.91 14.42 3.98
N TYR A 333 0.87 14.24 4.82
CA TYR A 333 -0.52 13.96 4.43
C TYR A 333 -0.77 12.64 3.69
N CYS A 334 0.20 11.72 3.65
CA CYS A 334 0.05 10.37 3.10
C CYS A 334 0.60 9.28 4.05
N VAL A 335 0.30 8.01 3.75
CA VAL A 335 0.99 6.86 4.34
C VAL A 335 2.35 6.68 3.66
N ALA A 336 3.43 6.74 4.43
CA ALA A 336 4.80 6.68 3.93
C ALA A 336 5.72 5.85 4.84
N ILE A 337 6.82 5.34 4.26
CA ILE A 337 7.94 4.82 5.03
C ILE A 337 8.87 5.97 5.41
N ARG A 338 9.36 5.98 6.65
CA ARG A 338 10.28 6.98 7.19
C ARG A 338 11.46 6.35 7.90
N ASN A 339 12.63 6.94 7.67
CA ASN A 339 13.82 6.69 8.47
C ASN A 339 13.77 7.62 9.69
N ARG A 340 13.74 7.04 10.89
CA ARG A 340 13.77 7.73 12.18
C ARG A 340 15.04 7.35 12.94
N THR A 341 15.25 7.98 14.08
CA THR A 341 16.27 7.62 15.06
C THR A 341 15.61 7.23 16.38
N LEU A 342 16.30 6.48 17.25
CA LEU A 342 15.78 6.22 18.59
C LEU A 342 15.65 7.49 19.43
N ALA A 343 16.28 8.61 19.08
CA ALA A 343 16.05 9.92 19.71
C ALA A 343 14.61 10.40 19.54
N ASP A 344 13.98 10.12 18.39
CA ASP A 344 12.59 10.54 18.08
C ASP A 344 11.56 9.77 18.93
N VAL A 345 11.89 8.54 19.36
CA VAL A 345 11.00 7.62 20.08
C VAL A 345 10.78 8.08 21.52
N VAL A 346 9.53 8.00 21.97
CA VAL A 346 9.11 8.16 23.38
C VAL A 346 8.95 6.78 24.02
N SER A 347 8.07 5.99 23.41
CA SER A 347 7.59 4.69 23.89
C SER A 347 7.29 3.76 22.71
N ALA A 348 7.24 2.47 23.02
CA ALA A 348 6.90 1.39 22.10
C ALA A 348 5.85 0.47 22.73
N GLY A 349 4.93 -0.07 21.92
CA GLY A 349 3.91 -1.02 22.32
C GLY A 349 4.14 -2.39 21.68
N SER A 350 4.45 -3.40 22.51
CA SER A 350 4.85 -4.74 22.04
C SER A 350 3.72 -5.53 21.41
N THR A 351 3.96 -5.93 20.16
CA THR A 351 3.06 -6.74 19.34
C THR A 351 3.43 -8.24 19.30
N ARG A 352 4.36 -8.64 20.18
CA ARG A 352 4.53 -10.00 20.72
C ARG A 352 4.32 -9.96 22.21
#